data_AF-A0A7G2LXZ4-F1
#
_entry.id   AF-A0A7G2LXZ4-F1
#
_cell.length_a   1.000
_cell.length_b   1.000
_cell.length_c   1.000
_cell.angle_alpha   90.00
_cell.angle_beta   90.00
_cell.angle_gamma   90.00
#
_symmetry.space_group_name_H-M   'P 1'
#
loop_
_entity.id
_entity.type
_entity.pdbx_description
1 polymer ?
#
loop_
_entity_poly.entity_id
_entity_poly.type
_entity_poly.pdbx_seq_one_letter_code
_entity_poly.pdbx_strand_id
1 'polypeptide(L)'
;ADTIFSEPQHPYTQALASSVPQPGRVLKSRIILQGEPPNPGNRPPGCAFHPRCHKAEDICRHTVPETRSAGVKCRAACHFAGHASLRELA
;
A
#
# COMPACT_ATOMS: atom_id res chain seq x y z
N ALA A 1 2.63 13.11 11.13
CA ALA A 1 2.15 11.74 11.41
C ALA A 1 0.75 11.50 10.82
N ASP A 2 -0.15 12.49 10.87
CA ASP A 2 -1.57 12.35 10.48
C ASP A 2 -1.82 11.86 9.03
N THR A 3 -1.10 12.40 8.04
CA THR A 3 -1.37 12.17 6.61
C THR A 3 -1.23 10.71 6.15
N ILE A 4 -0.41 9.90 6.83
CA ILE A 4 -0.16 8.49 6.48
C ILE A 4 -1.39 7.62 6.78
N PHE A 5 -2.15 7.96 7.82
CA PHE A 5 -3.36 7.24 8.20
C PHE A 5 -4.59 7.77 7.46
N SER A 6 -4.61 9.06 7.17
CA SER A 6 -5.73 9.73 6.49
C SER A 6 -5.76 9.45 4.99
N GLU A 7 -4.61 9.47 4.31
CA GLU A 7 -4.51 9.28 2.85
C GLU A 7 -3.33 8.38 2.42
N PRO A 8 -3.26 7.11 2.87
CA PRO A 8 -2.20 6.19 2.50
C PRO A 8 -2.13 5.97 0.98
N GLN A 9 -1.00 6.34 0.38
CA GLN A 9 -0.78 6.21 -1.07
C GLN A 9 -0.16 4.87 -1.51
N HIS A 10 0.35 4.08 -0.56
CA HIS A 10 0.93 2.76 -0.83
C HIS A 10 -0.06 1.67 -0.41
N PRO A 11 -0.35 0.65 -1.25
CA PRO A 11 -1.31 -0.41 -0.92
C PRO A 11 -1.03 -1.15 0.40
N TYR A 12 0.25 -1.34 0.74
CA TYR A 12 0.66 -1.86 2.05
C TYR A 12 0.16 -0.97 3.21
N THR A 13 0.38 0.34 3.12
CA THR A 13 -0.06 1.29 4.14
C THR A 13 -1.58 1.40 4.18
N GLN A 14 -2.27 1.31 3.03
CA GLN A 14 -3.73 1.24 2.98
C GLN A 14 -4.25 0.04 3.77
N ALA A 15 -3.62 -1.13 3.60
CA ALA A 15 -3.99 -2.33 4.35
C ALA A 15 -3.74 -2.20 5.85
N LEU A 16 -2.59 -1.63 6.26
CA LEU A 16 -2.30 -1.34 7.67
C LEU A 16 -3.32 -0.38 8.27
N ALA A 17 -3.61 0.74 7.60
CA ALA A 17 -4.58 1.73 8.05
C ALA A 17 -5.99 1.12 8.17
N SER A 18 -6.39 0.26 7.24
CA SER A 18 -7.67 -0.46 7.28
C SER A 18 -7.80 -1.45 8.46
N SER A 19 -6.68 -1.84 9.06
CA SER A 19 -6.61 -2.80 10.15
C SER A 19 -6.64 -2.16 11.55
N VAL A 20 -6.52 -0.83 11.64
CA VAL A 20 -6.52 -0.10 12.91
C VAL A 20 -7.96 0.05 13.43
N PRO A 21 -8.33 -0.56 14.57
CA PRO A 21 -9.65 -0.42 15.15
C PRO A 21 -9.88 1.01 15.68
N GLN A 22 -11.09 1.54 15.50
CA GLN A 22 -11.51 2.81 16.07
C GLN A 22 -12.57 2.56 17.15
N PRO A 23 -12.47 3.19 18.35
CA PRO A 23 -13.46 3.05 19.41
C PRO A 23 -14.88 3.36 18.90
N GLY A 24 -15.83 2.47 19.17
CA GLY A 24 -17.23 2.63 18.77
C GLY A 24 -17.52 2.43 17.27
N ARG A 25 -16.53 2.03 16.45
CA ARG A 25 -16.74 1.71 15.03
C ARG A 25 -16.39 0.26 14.70
N VAL A 26 -17.33 -0.41 14.02
CA VAL A 26 -17.07 -1.72 13.41
C VAL A 26 -16.18 -1.52 12.18
N LEU A 27 -15.14 -2.36 12.06
CA LEU A 27 -14.25 -2.37 10.90
C LEU A 27 -15.00 -2.91 9.67
N LYS A 28 -15.56 -2.00 8.85
CA LYS A 28 -16.41 -2.38 7.70
C LYS A 28 -15.63 -2.75 6.43
N SER A 29 -14.42 -2.22 6.24
CA SER A 29 -13.69 -2.32 4.97
C SER A 29 -12.21 -2.65 5.20
N ARG A 30 -11.91 -3.90 5.56
CA ARG A 30 -10.53 -4.38 5.73
C ARG A 30 -9.94 -4.84 4.42
N ILE A 31 -8.73 -4.40 4.10
CA ILE A 31 -7.95 -4.94 3.00
C ILE A 31 -7.16 -6.14 3.54
N ILE A 32 -7.51 -7.35 3.11
CA ILE A 32 -6.82 -8.57 3.52
C ILE A 32 -5.69 -8.86 2.54
N LEU A 33 -4.46 -8.63 3.00
CA LEU A 33 -3.25 -9.00 2.24
C LEU A 33 -3.15 -10.52 2.17
N GLN A 34 -2.96 -11.05 0.97
CA GLN A 34 -2.80 -12.48 0.75
C GLN A 34 -1.34 -12.91 0.90
N GLY A 35 -1.13 -14.16 1.27
CA GLY A 35 0.20 -14.78 1.38
C GLY A 35 1.04 -14.30 2.57
N GLU A 36 2.21 -14.92 2.72
CA GLU A 36 3.18 -14.64 3.77
C GLU A 36 4.19 -13.55 3.36
N PRO A 37 4.77 -12.81 4.33
CA PRO A 37 5.88 -11.90 4.06
C PRO A 37 7.01 -12.60 3.30
N PRO A 38 7.60 -11.96 2.28
CA PRO A 38 8.74 -12.56 1.57
C PRO A 38 9.92 -12.74 2.52
N ASN A 39 10.66 -13.84 2.35
CA ASN A 39 11.89 -14.07 3.10
C ASN A 39 12.88 -12.92 2.81
N PRO A 40 13.42 -12.23 3.83
CA PRO A 40 14.34 -11.11 3.63
C PRO A 40 15.63 -11.48 2.87
N GLY A 41 16.05 -12.76 2.92
CA GLY A 41 17.18 -13.28 2.16
C GLY A 41 16.85 -13.66 0.70
N ASN A 42 15.57 -13.79 0.35
CA ASN A 42 15.11 -14.10 -1.00
C ASN A 42 14.09 -13.06 -1.47
N ARG A 43 14.58 -11.85 -1.72
CA ARG A 43 13.74 -10.74 -2.16
C ARG A 43 13.26 -11.00 -3.61
N PRO A 44 11.95 -10.90 -3.89
CA PRO A 44 11.46 -11.06 -5.25
C PRO A 44 11.95 -9.90 -6.13
N PRO A 45 12.09 -10.13 -7.46
CA PRO A 45 12.47 -9.07 -8.39
C PRO A 45 11.40 -7.95 -8.42
N GLY A 46 11.81 -6.76 -8.86
CA GLY A 46 10.94 -5.60 -8.94
C GLY A 46 10.50 -5.06 -7.57
N CYS A 47 9.21 -4.75 -7.41
CA CYS A 47 8.64 -4.29 -6.15
C CYS A 47 8.62 -5.43 -5.13
N ALA A 48 9.31 -5.26 -4.00
CA ALA A 48 9.38 -6.28 -2.95
C ALA A 48 8.00 -6.69 -2.36
N PHE A 49 6.98 -5.83 -2.52
CA PHE A 49 5.63 -6.06 -2.01
C PHE A 49 4.68 -6.68 -3.04
N HIS A 50 5.06 -6.79 -4.32
CA HIS A 50 4.16 -7.27 -5.37
C HIS A 50 3.52 -8.65 -5.08
N PRO A 51 4.17 -9.63 -4.39
CA PRO A 51 3.53 -10.93 -4.16
C PRO A 51 2.30 -10.87 -3.25
N ARG A 52 2.18 -9.81 -2.44
CA ARG A 52 1.08 -9.63 -1.46
C ARG A 52 0.19 -8.42 -1.78
N CYS A 53 0.60 -7.61 -2.75
CA CYS A 53 -0.08 -6.38 -3.11
C CYS A 53 -1.34 -6.68 -3.91
N HIS A 54 -2.51 -6.29 -3.40
CA HIS A 54 -3.79 -6.44 -4.09
C HIS A 54 -3.93 -5.56 -5.35
N LYS A 55 -2.99 -4.62 -5.58
CA LYS A 55 -2.88 -3.79 -6.79
C LYS A 55 -1.65 -4.14 -7.63
N ALA A 56 -1.04 -5.31 -7.44
CA ALA A 56 0.14 -5.70 -8.21
C ALA A 56 -0.23 -5.89 -9.69
N GLU A 57 0.48 -5.19 -10.57
CA GLU A 57 0.47 -5.40 -12.01
C GLU A 57 1.80 -5.97 -12.48
N ASP A 58 1.92 -6.27 -13.78
CA ASP A 58 3.11 -6.91 -14.35
C ASP A 58 4.40 -6.09 -14.13
N ILE A 59 4.32 -4.76 -14.27
CA ILE A 59 5.44 -3.85 -14.01
C ILE A 59 6.00 -3.98 -12.58
N CYS A 60 5.16 -4.35 -11.61
CA CYS A 60 5.58 -4.54 -10.22
C CYS A 60 6.47 -5.77 -10.03
N ARG A 61 6.39 -6.76 -10.94
CA ARG A 61 7.18 -8.00 -10.88
C ARG A 61 8.57 -7.81 -11.48
N HIS A 62 8.69 -6.90 -12.45
CA HIS A 62 9.89 -6.74 -13.27
C HIS A 62 10.72 -5.50 -12.91
N THR A 63 10.08 -4.45 -12.38
CA THR A 63 10.75 -3.15 -12.16
C THR A 63 10.62 -2.68 -10.72
N VAL A 64 11.73 -2.27 -10.13
CA VAL A 64 11.75 -1.65 -8.80
C VAL A 64 11.13 -0.26 -8.92
N PRO A 65 10.07 0.07 -8.15
CA PRO A 65 9.46 1.39 -8.22
C PRO A 65 10.39 2.45 -7.61
N GLU A 66 10.49 3.59 -8.29
CA GLU A 66 11.16 4.76 -7.74
C GLU A 66 10.34 5.37 -6.60
N THR A 67 11.02 6.06 -5.68
CA THR A 67 10.34 6.78 -4.61
C THR A 67 9.78 8.10 -5.14
N ARG A 68 8.45 8.19 -5.23
CA ARG A 68 7.73 9.37 -5.74
C ARG A 68 7.04 10.14 -4.61
N SER A 69 6.78 11.43 -4.85
CA SER A 69 5.94 12.25 -3.98
C SER A 69 4.48 11.76 -4.07
N ALA A 70 3.84 11.61 -2.92
CA ALA A 70 2.55 10.95 -2.76
C ALA A 70 1.67 11.75 -1.78
N GLY A 71 1.54 13.06 -2.02
CA GLY A 71 0.81 14.01 -1.16
C GLY A 71 1.71 15.03 -0.47
N VAL A 72 1.10 15.94 0.30
CA VAL A 72 1.79 17.04 1.00
C VAL A 72 2.66 16.45 2.11
N LYS A 73 3.94 16.19 1.81
CA LYS A 73 4.97 15.57 2.69
C LYS A 73 4.95 14.04 2.79
N CYS A 74 4.34 13.35 1.84
CA CYS A 74 4.37 11.89 1.78
C CYS A 74 5.18 11.42 0.57
N ARG A 75 5.93 10.33 0.74
CA ARG A 75 6.70 9.67 -0.31
C ARG A 75 6.39 8.19 -0.29
N ALA A 76 6.29 7.59 -1.47
CA ALA A 76 6.03 6.17 -1.61
C ALA A 76 6.81 5.60 -2.79
N ALA A 77 7.42 4.43 -2.60
CA ALA A 77 8.00 3.63 -3.66
C ALA A 77 6.92 2.70 -4.22
N CYS A 78 6.05 3.22 -5.08
CA CYS A 78 4.99 2.48 -5.76
C CYS A 78 4.83 3.02 -7.18
N HIS A 79 4.66 2.13 -8.14
CA HIS A 79 4.39 2.49 -9.54
C HIS A 79 3.11 3.33 -9.70
N PHE A 80 2.17 3.20 -8.75
CA PHE A 80 0.86 3.86 -8.73
C PHE A 80 0.70 4.90 -7.62
N ALA A 81 1.78 5.28 -6.91
CA ALA A 81 1.71 6.35 -5.92
C ALA A 81 1.29 7.68 -6.56
N GLY A 82 0.39 8.42 -5.92
CA GLY A 82 -0.13 9.70 -6.42
C GLY A 82 -1.37 9.58 -7.30
N HIS A 83 -1.80 8.36 -7.65
CA HIS A 83 -3.03 8.10 -8.42
C HIS A 83 -4.23 7.67 -7.54
N ALA A 84 -4.10 7.66 -6.21
CA ALA A 84 -5.14 7.14 -5.32
C ALA A 84 -5.69 8.24 -4.40
N SER A 85 -6.69 8.94 -4.90
CA SER A 85 -7.68 9.62 -4.05
C SER A 85 -8.55 8.56 -3.38
N LEU A 86 -8.58 8.51 -2.04
CA LEU A 86 -9.54 7.68 -1.30
C LEU A 86 -11.00 8.13 -1.49
N ARG A 87 -11.28 9.15 -2.32
CA ARG A 87 -12.63 9.59 -2.65
C ARG A 87 -13.36 8.72 -3.68
N GLU A 88 -12.68 7.79 -4.36
CA GLU A 88 -13.32 6.95 -5.39
C GLU A 88 -13.76 5.55 -4.89
N LEU A 89 -13.61 5.27 -3.59
CA LEU A 89 -14.08 4.03 -2.96
C LEU A 89 -15.32 4.25 -2.06
N ALA A 90 -16.01 5.38 -2.24
CA ALA A 90 -17.27 5.71 -1.55
C ALA A 90 -18.48 5.43 -2.45
#